data_AF-A0A3N5NRT8-F1
#
_entry.id   AF-A0A3N5NRT8-F1
#
_cell.length_a   1.000
_cell.length_b   1.000
_cell.length_c   1.000
_cell.angle_alpha   90.00
_cell.angle_beta   90.00
_cell.angle_gamma   90.00
#
_symmetry.space_group_name_H-M   'P 1'
#
loop_
_entity.id
_entity.type
_entity.pdbx_description
1 polymer ?
#
loop_
_entity_poly.entity_id
_entity_poly.type
_entity_poly.pdbx_seq_one_letter_code
_entity_poly.pdbx_strand_id
1 'polypeptide(L)'
;MLAELDDFQPTAIQEPDDTAPLRAFFTTADARDAAARALAAAFGSHLFVETLEVEDEDWAARSQAQLRAITVGRIVVAPPWDPSVATPKRGQTPFLVCIQPSMGFGTGHHATTRLTLRALQELPVAERAVLDIGCGSGVLAIAAVKLGARSAVGIDIDPDALE
;
A
#
# COMPACT_ATOMS: atom_id res chain seq x y z
N MET A 1 -6.88 -26.70 2.51
CA MET A 1 -6.76 -25.80 3.68
C MET A 1 -6.79 -24.34 3.25
N LEU A 2 -5.84 -23.86 2.43
CA LEU A 2 -5.86 -22.48 1.92
C LEU A 2 -7.14 -22.12 1.14
N ALA A 3 -7.59 -23.01 0.24
CA ALA A 3 -8.84 -22.81 -0.50
C ALA A 3 -10.09 -22.74 0.40
N GLU A 4 -10.10 -23.47 1.52
CA GLU A 4 -11.21 -23.43 2.49
C GLU A 4 -11.17 -22.16 3.36
N LEU A 5 -9.99 -21.53 3.49
CA LEU A 5 -9.83 -20.27 4.21
C LEU A 5 -10.28 -19.07 3.37
N ASP A 6 -10.10 -19.13 2.04
CA ASP A 6 -10.38 -18.03 1.11
C ASP A 6 -11.86 -17.60 1.15
N ASP A 7 -12.77 -18.56 1.34
CA ASP A 7 -14.22 -18.33 1.49
C ASP A 7 -14.59 -17.44 2.69
N PHE A 8 -13.68 -17.26 3.64
CA PHE A 8 -13.88 -16.47 4.86
C PHE A 8 -13.14 -15.12 4.84
N GLN A 9 -12.56 -14.74 3.68
CA GLN A 9 -11.91 -13.45 3.45
C GLN A 9 -10.88 -13.05 4.52
N PRO A 10 -9.83 -13.88 4.75
CA PRO A 10 -8.75 -13.50 5.64
C PRO A 10 -8.04 -12.24 5.13
N THR A 11 -7.73 -11.31 6.04
CA THR A 11 -7.02 -10.06 5.73
C THR A 11 -5.59 -10.34 5.27
N ALA A 12 -4.96 -11.37 5.83
CA ALA A 12 -3.64 -11.83 5.45
C ALA A 12 -3.48 -13.31 5.77
N ILE A 13 -2.67 -14.00 4.98
CA ILE A 13 -2.20 -15.35 5.29
C ILE A 13 -0.67 -15.32 5.29
N GLN A 14 -0.08 -15.72 6.41
CA GLN A 14 1.36 -15.88 6.53
C GLN A 14 1.68 -17.37 6.42
N GLU A 15 2.29 -17.74 5.29
CA GLU A 15 2.83 -19.07 5.08
C GLU A 15 4.23 -19.18 5.71
N PRO A 16 4.52 -20.29 6.41
CA PRO A 16 5.79 -20.50 7.09
C PRO A 16 6.87 -21.09 6.17
N ASP A 17 8.14 -20.82 6.49
CA ASP A 17 9.29 -21.56 5.96
C ASP A 17 9.47 -22.87 6.77
N ASP A 18 9.11 -24.00 6.15
CA ASP A 18 9.28 -25.43 6.50
C ASP A 18 8.96 -25.94 7.93
N THR A 19 8.85 -25.09 8.97
CA THR A 19 8.70 -25.52 10.38
C THR A 19 7.75 -24.68 11.24
N ALA A 20 7.33 -23.50 10.78
CA ALA A 20 6.36 -22.68 11.53
C ALA A 20 4.90 -23.08 11.19
N PRO A 21 3.92 -22.75 12.05
CA PRO A 21 2.50 -22.93 11.73
C PRO A 21 2.02 -21.85 10.74
N LEU A 22 1.09 -22.22 9.86
CA LEU A 22 0.37 -21.27 9.01
C LEU A 22 -0.50 -20.34 9.87
N ARG A 23 -0.48 -19.05 9.58
CA ARG A 23 -1.30 -18.04 10.29
C ARG A 23 -2.24 -17.37 9.31
N ALA A 24 -3.52 -17.28 9.68
CA ALA A 24 -4.52 -16.51 8.96
C ALA A 24 -5.03 -15.40 9.89
N PHE A 25 -5.10 -14.18 9.37
CA PHE A 25 -5.53 -12.98 10.10
C PHE A 25 -6.91 -12.58 9.62
N PHE A 26 -7.77 -12.15 10.54
CA PHE A 26 -9.15 -11.74 10.26
C PHE A 26 -9.44 -10.42 10.95
N THR A 27 -10.22 -9.55 10.30
CA THR A 27 -10.66 -8.26 10.86
C THR A 27 -11.70 -8.41 11.97
N THR A 28 -12.40 -9.56 12.03
CA THR A 28 -13.44 -9.81 13.02
C THR A 28 -13.30 -11.20 13.65
N ALA A 29 -13.64 -11.29 14.94
CA ALA A 29 -13.71 -12.57 15.65
C ALA A 29 -14.74 -13.51 15.01
N ASP A 30 -15.86 -12.98 14.50
CA ASP A 30 -16.90 -13.79 13.86
C ASP A 30 -16.40 -14.51 12.60
N ALA A 31 -15.67 -13.80 11.73
CA ALA A 31 -15.08 -14.40 10.52
C ALA A 31 -14.01 -15.44 10.87
N ARG A 32 -13.13 -15.12 11.83
CA ARG A 32 -12.12 -16.06 12.36
C ARG A 32 -12.77 -17.33 12.90
N ASP A 33 -13.79 -17.19 13.75
CA ASP A 33 -14.41 -18.32 14.43
C ASP A 33 -15.22 -19.19 13.45
N ALA A 34 -15.82 -18.57 12.42
CA ALA A 34 -16.45 -19.30 11.33
C ALA A 34 -15.43 -20.13 10.53
N ALA A 35 -14.30 -19.54 10.16
CA ALA A 35 -13.21 -20.22 9.46
C ALA A 35 -12.63 -21.37 10.31
N ALA A 36 -12.42 -21.14 11.61
CA ALA A 36 -11.92 -22.17 12.53
C ALA A 36 -12.87 -23.37 12.62
N ARG A 37 -14.19 -23.13 12.71
CA ARG A 37 -15.20 -24.21 12.69
C ARG A 37 -15.21 -24.98 11.37
N ALA A 38 -15.12 -24.29 10.24
CA ALA A 38 -15.10 -24.92 8.92
C ALA A 38 -13.86 -25.81 8.74
N LEU A 39 -12.68 -25.31 9.12
CA LEU A 39 -11.43 -26.08 9.09
C LEU A 39 -11.49 -27.32 10.01
N ALA A 40 -12.04 -27.18 11.21
CA ALA A 40 -12.22 -28.31 12.13
C ALA A 40 -13.17 -29.37 11.55
N ALA A 41 -14.25 -28.95 10.87
CA ALA A 41 -15.18 -29.87 10.22
C ALA A 41 -14.55 -30.59 9.02
N ALA A 42 -13.74 -29.89 8.22
CA ALA A 42 -13.12 -30.43 7.01
C ALA A 42 -11.93 -31.34 7.30
N PHE A 43 -11.10 -31.01 8.30
CA PHE A 43 -9.83 -31.70 8.56
C PHE A 43 -9.79 -32.50 9.87
N GLY A 44 -10.78 -32.33 10.75
CA GLY A 44 -10.91 -33.11 11.98
C GLY A 44 -9.64 -33.09 12.83
N SER A 45 -9.19 -34.28 13.28
CA SER A 45 -7.98 -34.44 14.09
C SER A 45 -6.65 -34.29 13.33
N HIS A 46 -6.69 -34.10 12.01
CA HIS A 46 -5.48 -33.92 11.20
C HIS A 46 -4.95 -32.48 11.22
N LEU A 47 -5.70 -31.55 11.79
CA LEU A 47 -5.34 -30.15 11.89
C LEU A 47 -5.57 -29.65 13.32
N PHE A 48 -4.56 -29.04 13.92
CA PHE A 48 -4.70 -28.31 15.17
C PHE A 48 -4.87 -26.83 14.85
N VAL A 49 -5.95 -26.23 15.35
CA VAL A 49 -6.26 -24.81 15.18
C VAL A 49 -6.29 -24.16 16.55
N GLU A 50 -5.55 -23.07 16.69
CA GLU A 50 -5.54 -22.23 17.88
C GLU A 50 -5.88 -20.79 17.50
N THR A 51 -6.76 -20.17 18.28
CA THR A 51 -7.12 -18.76 18.11
C THR A 51 -6.26 -17.91 19.05
N LEU A 52 -5.55 -16.95 18.48
CA LEU A 52 -4.82 -15.94 19.23
C LEU A 52 -5.47 -14.58 18.98
N GLU A 53 -5.85 -13.90 20.05
CA GLU A 53 -6.12 -12.47 19.98
C GLU A 53 -4.78 -11.77 19.84
N VAL A 54 -4.60 -11.09 18.72
CA VAL A 54 -3.45 -10.22 18.49
C VAL A 54 -4.00 -8.82 18.64
N GLU A 55 -3.40 -8.02 19.52
CA GLU A 55 -3.71 -6.59 19.52
C GLU A 55 -3.51 -6.07 18.10
N ASP A 56 -4.39 -5.17 17.66
CA ASP A 56 -4.15 -4.35 16.49
C ASP A 56 -3.02 -3.38 16.83
N GLU A 57 -1.83 -3.92 17.10
CA GLU A 57 -0.60 -3.19 17.07
C GLU A 57 -0.55 -2.69 15.63
N ASP A 58 -0.77 -1.38 15.48
CA ASP A 58 -0.80 -0.65 14.23
C ASP A 58 0.60 -0.69 13.58
N TRP A 59 1.04 -1.90 13.23
CA TRP A 59 2.32 -2.26 12.66
C TRP A 59 2.42 -1.60 11.30
N ALA A 60 1.28 -1.47 10.61
CA ALA A 60 1.11 -0.70 9.40
C ALA A 60 1.43 0.77 9.66
N ALA A 61 0.77 1.45 10.61
CA ALA A 61 1.10 2.85 10.89
C ALA A 61 2.52 3.04 11.46
N ARG A 62 3.03 2.11 12.28
CA ARG A 62 4.41 2.17 12.80
C ARG A 62 5.44 2.03 11.68
N SER A 63 5.24 1.09 10.77
CA SER A 63 6.09 0.91 9.59
C SER A 63 5.98 2.12 8.66
N GLN A 64 4.77 2.65 8.47
CA GLN A 64 4.53 3.87 7.70
C GLN A 64 5.18 5.10 8.33
N ALA A 65 5.08 5.32 9.64
CA ALA A 65 5.67 6.46 10.35
C ALA A 65 7.20 6.52 10.22
N GLN A 66 7.84 5.39 9.95
CA GLN A 66 9.28 5.30 9.71
C GLN A 66 9.68 5.62 8.27
N LEU A 67 8.71 5.73 7.34
CA LEU A 67 8.98 6.11 5.96
C LEU A 67 9.67 7.48 5.91
N ARG A 68 10.55 7.61 4.92
CA ARG A 68 11.35 8.80 4.65
C ARG A 68 11.17 9.21 3.21
N ALA A 69 11.51 10.45 2.91
CA ALA A 69 11.47 10.93 1.55
C ALA A 69 12.37 10.09 0.63
N ILE A 70 11.86 9.80 -0.56
CA ILE A 70 12.62 9.18 -1.63
C ILE A 70 12.76 10.17 -2.78
N THR A 71 13.90 10.12 -3.47
CA THR A 71 14.15 10.92 -4.67
C THR A 71 14.18 10.03 -5.89
N VAL A 72 13.38 10.36 -6.89
CA VAL A 72 13.30 9.68 -8.18
C VAL A 72 13.50 10.71 -9.29
N GLY A 73 14.73 10.85 -9.78
CA GLY A 73 15.07 11.89 -10.75
C GLY A 73 14.85 13.28 -10.16
N ARG A 74 13.96 14.07 -10.78
CA ARG A 74 13.56 15.42 -10.34
C ARG A 74 12.38 15.41 -9.37
N ILE A 75 11.80 14.26 -9.04
CA ILE A 75 10.64 14.15 -8.13
C ILE A 75 11.12 13.68 -6.77
N VAL A 76 10.62 14.31 -5.71
CA VAL A 76 10.77 13.84 -4.33
C VAL A 76 9.41 13.42 -3.82
N VAL A 77 9.25 12.17 -3.42
CA VAL A 77 8.03 11.68 -2.75
C VAL A 77 8.31 11.62 -1.27
N ALA A 78 7.50 12.29 -0.46
CA ALA A 78 7.74 12.40 0.98
C ALA A 78 6.44 12.25 1.77
N PRO A 79 6.48 11.59 2.94
CA PRO A 79 5.38 11.69 3.89
C PRO A 79 5.33 13.08 4.56
N PRO A 80 4.16 13.51 5.11
CA PRO A 80 4.00 14.86 5.65
C PRO A 80 4.94 15.19 6.82
N TRP A 81 5.39 14.18 7.56
CA TRP A 81 6.32 14.33 8.68
C TRP A 81 7.79 14.39 8.26
N ASP A 82 8.12 14.23 6.97
CA ASP A 82 9.51 14.26 6.53
C ASP A 82 10.08 15.70 6.53
N PRO A 83 11.29 15.93 7.10
CA PRO A 83 11.89 17.26 7.15
C PRO A 83 12.13 17.92 5.78
N SER A 84 12.21 17.13 4.69
CA SER A 84 12.32 17.64 3.33
C SER A 84 11.10 18.45 2.88
N VAL A 85 9.94 18.24 3.51
CA VAL A 85 8.71 19.01 3.25
C VAL A 85 8.85 20.44 3.77
N ALA A 86 9.53 20.64 4.90
CA ALA A 86 9.68 21.94 5.56
C ALA A 86 10.81 22.80 4.97
N THR A 87 11.77 22.21 4.26
CA THR A 87 12.97 22.92 3.76
C THR A 87 13.23 22.63 2.28
N PRO A 88 12.55 23.33 1.36
CA PRO A 88 12.89 23.28 -0.06
C PRO A 88 14.34 23.77 -0.25
N LYS A 89 15.24 22.89 -0.68
CA LYS A 89 16.63 23.28 -0.97
C LYS A 89 16.63 24.34 -2.09
N ARG A 90 17.23 25.51 -1.83
CA ARG A 90 17.42 26.58 -2.83
C ARG A 90 18.32 26.06 -3.97
N GLY A 91 17.79 26.00 -5.18
CA GLY A 91 18.40 25.39 -6.38
C GLY A 91 17.31 24.78 -7.27
N GLN A 92 17.66 24.14 -8.40
CA GLN A 92 16.70 23.42 -9.28
C GLN A 92 15.78 22.57 -8.40
N THR A 93 14.57 23.05 -8.18
CA THR A 93 13.74 22.58 -7.07
C THR A 93 13.16 21.24 -7.50
N PRO A 94 13.46 20.14 -6.82
CA PRO A 94 12.78 18.90 -7.11
C PRO A 94 11.27 19.08 -6.91
N PHE A 95 10.47 18.47 -7.77
CA PHE A 95 9.02 18.44 -7.64
C PHE A 95 8.67 17.60 -6.41
N LEU A 96 8.40 18.27 -5.29
CA LEU A 96 7.97 17.63 -4.05
C LEU A 96 6.52 17.17 -4.18
N VAL A 97 6.29 15.87 -4.05
CA VAL A 97 5.00 15.18 -3.98
C VAL A 97 4.84 14.68 -2.55
N CYS A 98 4.05 15.42 -1.76
CA CYS A 98 3.75 15.05 -0.38
C CYS A 98 2.54 14.12 -0.37
N ILE A 99 2.69 12.91 0.17
CA ILE A 99 1.66 11.87 0.18
C ILE A 99 1.57 11.29 1.59
N GLN A 100 0.37 11.29 2.16
CA GLN A 100 0.10 10.54 3.38
C GLN A 100 0.16 9.04 3.03
N PRO A 101 1.07 8.26 3.65
CA PRO A 101 0.99 6.81 3.56
C PRO A 101 -0.36 6.35 4.12
N SER A 102 -1.08 5.56 3.33
CA SER A 102 -2.28 4.84 3.78
C SER A 102 -2.05 3.34 3.59
N MET A 103 -3.07 2.54 3.88
CA MET A 103 -3.09 1.11 3.53
C MET A 103 -2.97 0.89 2.01
N GLY A 104 -3.24 1.92 1.20
CA GLY A 104 -3.08 1.91 -0.25
C GLY A 104 -1.62 1.92 -0.72
N PHE A 105 -1.39 1.29 -1.87
CA PHE A 105 -0.10 1.27 -2.55
C PHE A 105 0.32 2.69 -3.01
N GLY A 106 1.63 2.92 -3.22
CA GLY A 106 2.09 4.17 -3.85
C GLY A 106 2.83 5.17 -2.95
N THR A 107 3.43 4.73 -1.83
CA THR A 107 4.32 5.56 -1.01
C THR A 107 5.67 5.89 -1.67
N GLY A 108 5.88 5.41 -2.91
CA GLY A 108 7.15 5.52 -3.64
C GLY A 108 8.19 4.44 -3.28
N HIS A 109 8.06 3.78 -2.14
CA HIS A 109 9.06 2.81 -1.65
C HIS A 109 9.03 1.47 -2.39
N HIS A 110 8.00 1.20 -3.18
CA HIS A 110 7.96 0.05 -4.08
C HIS A 110 8.72 0.31 -5.40
N ALA A 111 9.38 -0.73 -5.91
CA ALA A 111 10.18 -0.64 -7.13
C ALA A 111 9.36 -0.22 -8.36
N THR A 112 8.13 -0.72 -8.47
CA THR A 112 7.19 -0.38 -9.56
C THR A 112 6.86 1.11 -9.56
N THR A 113 6.51 1.69 -8.40
CA THR A 113 6.25 3.13 -8.28
C THR A 113 7.45 3.97 -8.70
N ARG A 114 8.67 3.57 -8.30
CA ARG A 114 9.90 4.28 -8.74
C ARG A 114 10.12 4.20 -10.25
N LEU A 115 9.88 3.04 -10.86
CA LEU A 115 10.03 2.87 -12.30
C LEU A 115 9.04 3.75 -13.06
N THR A 116 7.77 3.75 -12.65
CA THR A 116 6.73 4.59 -13.29
C THR A 116 7.00 6.08 -13.09
N LEU A 117 7.46 6.51 -11.91
CA LEU A 117 7.87 7.89 -11.67
C LEU A 117 9.08 8.31 -12.52
N ARG A 118 10.03 7.40 -12.81
CA ARG A 118 11.12 7.67 -13.76
C ARG A 118 10.58 7.83 -15.17
N ALA A 119 9.78 6.88 -15.64
CA ALA A 119 9.19 6.90 -16.98
C ALA A 119 8.35 8.16 -17.21
N LEU A 120 7.55 8.57 -16.21
CA LEU A 120 6.71 9.76 -16.29
C LEU A 120 7.50 11.04 -16.58
N GLN A 121 8.75 11.13 -16.11
CA GLN A 121 9.61 12.29 -16.34
C GLN A 121 10.17 12.38 -17.76
N GLU A 122 10.13 11.27 -18.51
CA GLU A 122 10.56 11.17 -19.91
C GLU A 122 9.37 11.33 -20.88
N LEU A 123 8.14 11.22 -20.37
CA LEU A 123 6.94 11.40 -21.17
C LEU A 123 6.62 12.90 -21.40
N PRO A 124 6.15 13.28 -22.60
CA PRO A 124 5.73 14.65 -22.89
C PRO A 124 4.35 14.95 -22.29
N VAL A 125 4.28 15.07 -20.96
CA VAL A 125 3.02 15.27 -20.22
C VAL A 125 2.54 16.73 -20.19
N ALA A 126 3.40 17.69 -20.53
CA ALA A 126 3.08 19.11 -20.49
C ALA A 126 1.80 19.45 -21.28
N GLU A 127 0.89 20.23 -20.67
CA GLU A 127 -0.39 20.67 -21.23
C GLU A 127 -1.41 19.57 -21.59
N ARG A 128 -1.12 18.30 -21.24
CA ARG A 128 -2.00 17.15 -21.50
C ARG A 128 -2.89 16.81 -20.30
N ALA A 129 -3.98 16.11 -20.58
CA ALA A 129 -4.76 15.41 -19.56
C ALA A 129 -4.16 14.02 -19.32
N VAL A 130 -4.05 13.62 -18.06
CA VAL A 130 -3.49 12.32 -17.64
C VAL A 130 -4.56 11.51 -16.92
N LEU A 131 -4.61 10.21 -17.18
CA LEU A 131 -5.43 9.25 -16.45
C LEU A 131 -4.50 8.27 -15.73
N ASP A 132 -4.65 8.16 -14.42
CA ASP A 132 -3.91 7.29 -13.53
C ASP A 132 -4.84 6.15 -13.07
N ILE A 133 -4.62 4.94 -13.57
CA ILE A 133 -5.50 3.78 -13.35
C ILE A 133 -4.87 2.89 -12.28
N GLY A 134 -5.61 2.61 -11.20
CA GLY A 134 -5.04 2.03 -10.00
C GLY A 134 -4.19 3.07 -9.27
N CYS A 135 -4.78 4.25 -9.03
CA CYS A 135 -4.01 5.40 -8.56
C CYS A 135 -3.46 5.22 -7.14
N GLY A 136 -4.04 4.33 -6.33
CA GLY A 136 -3.66 4.16 -4.93
C GLY A 136 -3.57 5.52 -4.24
N SER A 137 -2.40 5.82 -3.70
CA SER A 137 -2.11 7.13 -3.07
C SER A 137 -2.21 8.38 -3.97
N GLY A 138 -2.41 8.22 -5.28
CA GLY A 138 -2.46 9.31 -6.27
C GLY A 138 -1.09 9.91 -6.60
N VAL A 139 0.01 9.27 -6.19
CA VAL A 139 1.38 9.80 -6.36
C VAL A 139 1.73 10.11 -7.82
N LEU A 140 1.26 9.32 -8.78
CA LEU A 140 1.55 9.52 -10.20
C LEU A 140 0.72 10.65 -10.79
N ALA A 141 -0.58 10.73 -10.48
CA ALA A 141 -1.43 11.84 -10.85
C ALA A 141 -0.88 13.19 -10.35
N ILE A 142 -0.47 13.27 -9.08
CA ILE A 142 0.10 14.49 -8.49
C ILE A 142 1.45 14.83 -9.15
N ALA A 143 2.31 13.82 -9.38
CA ALA A 143 3.56 14.01 -10.09
C ALA A 143 3.36 14.53 -11.52
N ALA A 144 2.37 14.02 -12.24
CA ALA A 144 2.06 14.44 -13.60
C ALA A 144 1.68 15.93 -13.68
N VAL A 145 0.81 16.39 -12.76
CA VAL A 145 0.44 17.81 -12.66
C VAL A 145 1.66 18.67 -12.34
N LYS A 146 2.53 18.24 -11.43
CA LYS A 146 3.77 18.97 -11.11
C LYS A 146 4.76 19.02 -12.26
N LEU A 147 4.77 18.02 -13.13
CA LEU A 147 5.56 17.99 -14.37
C LEU A 147 4.94 18.85 -15.50
N GLY A 148 3.78 19.47 -15.27
CA GLY A 148 3.15 20.42 -16.19
C GLY A 148 1.94 19.87 -16.94
N ALA A 149 1.39 18.70 -16.56
CA ALA A 149 0.11 18.26 -17.10
C ALA A 149 -0.99 19.28 -16.79
N ARG A 150 -1.92 19.47 -17.74
CA ARG A 150 -3.09 20.35 -17.59
C ARG A 150 -4.01 19.85 -16.49
N SER A 151 -4.21 18.54 -16.43
CA SER A 151 -5.04 17.87 -15.44
C SER A 151 -4.61 16.41 -15.29
N ALA A 152 -4.91 15.82 -14.14
CA ALA A 152 -4.81 14.40 -13.91
C ALA A 152 -6.08 13.88 -13.22
N VAL A 153 -6.53 12.69 -13.61
CA VAL A 153 -7.65 11.97 -12.97
C VAL A 153 -7.09 10.64 -12.47
N GLY A 154 -7.23 10.37 -11.18
CA GLY A 154 -6.96 9.07 -10.59
C GLY A 154 -8.25 8.26 -10.50
N ILE A 155 -8.20 6.99 -10.84
CA ILE A 155 -9.27 6.03 -10.56
C ILE A 155 -8.69 4.80 -9.87
N ASP A 156 -9.42 4.30 -8.89
CA ASP A 156 -9.11 3.04 -8.21
C ASP A 156 -10.39 2.26 -7.95
N ILE A 157 -10.27 0.94 -7.85
CA ILE A 157 -11.37 0.06 -7.45
C ILE A 157 -11.46 -0.06 -5.93
N ASP A 158 -10.35 0.22 -5.24
CA ASP A 158 -10.28 0.24 -3.79
C ASP A 158 -10.84 1.59 -3.27
N PRO A 159 -11.95 1.59 -2.52
CA PRO A 159 -12.50 2.82 -1.96
C PRO A 159 -11.53 3.52 -1.01
N ASP A 160 -10.67 2.77 -0.30
CA ASP A 160 -9.71 3.33 0.67
C ASP A 160 -8.61 4.16 -0.02
N ALA A 161 -8.42 3.99 -1.33
CA ALA A 161 -7.50 4.80 -2.13
C ALA A 161 -8.08 6.17 -2.52
N LEU A 162 -9.41 6.35 -2.41
CA LEU A 162 -10.13 7.54 -2.89
C LEU A 162 -10.59 8.48 -1.76
N GLU A 163 -10.47 8.07 -0.50
CA GLU A 163 -10.78 8.86 0.70
C GLU A 163 -9.56 9.63 1.24
#